data_AF-A0A0G0KAC6-F1
#
_entry.id   AF-A0A0G0KAC6-F1
#
_cell.length_a   1.000
_cell.length_b   1.000
_cell.length_c   1.000
_cell.angle_alpha   90.00
_cell.angle_beta   90.00
_cell.angle_gamma   90.00
#
_symmetry.space_group_name_H-M   'P 1'
#
loop_
_entity.id
_entity.type
_entity.pdbx_description
1 polymer ?
#
loop_
_entity_poly.entity_id
_entity_poly.type
_entity_poly.pdbx_seq_one_letter_code
_entity_poly.pdbx_strand_id
1 'polypeptide(L)'
;MFDFLNKPKNPEEIAKKITEKIANSAFKFFKSEKFITLTKLKTFEQTEQDRIFNELIANGLSLGILMFETLAEKTKSDRVKNFDHELMIELTSRYGNWLKEMGTPQQFCDMWKGLIQMRVDEYKKDYQEHQQEMKDPFKRNPWVFIVTIGCHHHICRGKSKPDELFKLILHWIIAIAEMITKITLKSI
;
A
#
# COMPACT_ATOMS: atom_id res chain seq x y z
N MET A 1 -22.24 13.86 -8.50
CA MET A 1 -21.21 14.89 -8.77
C MET A 1 -20.80 15.41 -7.41
N PHE A 2 -19.72 14.85 -6.83
CA PHE A 2 -19.23 15.27 -5.51
C PHE A 2 -18.24 16.40 -5.74
N ASP A 3 -18.57 17.61 -5.30
CA ASP A 3 -17.68 18.76 -5.35
C ASP A 3 -16.56 18.60 -4.31
N PHE A 4 -15.37 18.28 -4.80
CA PHE A 4 -14.11 18.10 -4.06
C PHE A 4 -13.48 19.44 -3.65
N LEU A 5 -14.26 20.38 -3.10
CA LEU A 5 -13.83 21.77 -2.92
C LEU A 5 -12.91 22.05 -1.72
N ASN A 6 -12.63 21.08 -0.85
CA ASN A 6 -11.74 21.30 0.30
C ASN A 6 -10.77 20.13 0.53
N LYS A 7 -9.89 19.79 -0.42
CA LYS A 7 -8.77 18.89 -0.02
C LYS A 7 -7.91 19.58 1.07
N PRO A 8 -7.46 18.85 2.10
CA PRO A 8 -6.63 19.36 3.20
C PRO A 8 -5.40 20.14 2.73
N LYS A 9 -4.92 21.06 3.59
CA LYS A 9 -3.90 22.06 3.23
C LYS A 9 -2.46 21.54 3.11
N ASN A 10 -2.15 20.28 3.45
CA ASN A 10 -0.78 19.76 3.38
C ASN A 10 -0.70 18.25 3.03
N PRO A 11 -0.26 17.89 1.81
CA PRO A 11 0.01 16.49 1.41
C PRO A 11 0.93 15.74 2.38
N GLU A 12 1.93 16.40 2.95
CA GLU A 12 2.91 15.80 3.86
C GLU A 12 2.25 15.24 5.13
N GLU A 13 1.35 16.02 5.75
CA GLU A 13 0.67 15.62 6.99
C GLU A 13 -0.22 14.39 6.76
N ILE A 14 -0.81 14.29 5.58
CA ILE A 14 -1.70 13.18 5.20
C ILE A 14 -0.88 11.95 4.87
N ALA A 15 0.20 12.12 4.10
CA ALA A 15 1.15 11.04 3.84
C ALA A 15 1.63 10.46 5.17
N LYS A 16 2.04 11.31 6.12
CA LYS A 16 2.43 10.88 7.47
C LYS A 16 1.34 10.07 8.15
N LYS A 17 0.11 10.60 8.24
CA LYS A 17 -1.02 9.88 8.87
C LYS A 17 -1.31 8.54 8.20
N ILE A 18 -1.28 8.47 6.86
CA ILE A 18 -1.49 7.24 6.09
C ILE A 18 -0.36 6.25 6.38
N THR A 19 0.90 6.67 6.28
CA THR A 19 2.08 5.84 6.54
C THR A 19 2.08 5.26 7.96
N GLU A 20 1.81 6.07 8.98
CA GLU A 20 1.74 5.61 10.38
C GLU A 20 0.62 4.58 10.58
N LYS A 21 -0.55 4.81 9.98
CA LYS A 21 -1.69 3.87 10.06
C LYS A 21 -1.40 2.56 9.31
N ILE A 22 -0.75 2.61 8.16
CA ILE A 22 -0.31 1.42 7.43
C ILE A 22 0.70 0.64 8.25
N ALA A 23 1.74 1.28 8.77
CA ALA A 23 2.76 0.61 9.57
C ALA A 23 2.17 -0.04 10.83
N ASN A 24 1.28 0.66 11.54
CA ASN A 24 0.59 0.10 12.70
C ASN A 24 -0.32 -1.08 12.33
N SER A 25 -1.05 -0.97 11.22
CA SER A 25 -1.91 -2.04 10.71
C SER A 25 -1.10 -3.26 10.28
N ALA A 26 0.00 -3.06 9.55
CA ALA A 26 0.94 -4.11 9.15
C ALA A 26 1.52 -4.82 10.37
N PHE A 27 1.93 -4.07 11.41
CA PHE A 27 2.44 -4.67 12.66
C PHE A 27 1.40 -5.53 13.36
N LYS A 28 0.17 -5.05 13.51
CA LYS A 28 -0.93 -5.83 14.11
C LYS A 28 -1.25 -7.08 13.29
N PHE A 29 -1.28 -6.95 11.97
CA PHE A 29 -1.55 -8.05 11.06
C PHE A 29 -0.46 -9.13 11.14
N PHE A 30 0.80 -8.71 11.07
CA PHE A 30 1.98 -9.56 11.20
C PHE A 30 2.03 -10.32 12.53
N LYS A 31 1.62 -9.67 13.61
CA LYS A 31 1.53 -10.26 14.96
C LYS A 31 0.28 -11.12 15.18
N SER A 32 -0.69 -11.11 14.27
CA SER A 32 -1.93 -11.86 14.49
C SER A 32 -1.68 -13.37 14.44
N GLU A 33 -2.26 -14.13 15.37
CA GLU A 33 -2.11 -15.58 15.42
C GLU A 33 -2.54 -16.24 14.10
N LYS A 34 -3.63 -15.76 13.49
CA LYS A 34 -4.10 -16.30 12.20
C LYS A 34 -3.04 -16.13 11.10
N PHE A 35 -2.41 -14.97 10.99
CA PHE A 35 -1.34 -14.75 10.01
C PHE A 35 -0.11 -15.60 10.31
N ILE A 36 0.31 -15.65 11.57
CA ILE A 36 1.45 -16.46 12.03
C ILE A 36 1.25 -17.93 11.67
N THR A 37 0.07 -18.49 11.95
CA THR A 37 -0.25 -19.90 11.64
C THR A 37 -0.26 -20.17 10.15
N LEU A 38 -0.95 -19.33 9.35
CA LEU A 38 -1.08 -19.54 7.91
C LEU A 38 0.24 -19.37 7.15
N THR A 39 1.09 -18.46 7.61
CA THR A 39 2.41 -18.24 6.98
C THR A 39 3.47 -19.22 7.49
N LYS A 40 3.24 -19.86 8.64
CA LYS A 40 4.25 -20.56 9.46
C LYS A 40 5.39 -19.63 9.89
N LEU A 41 5.06 -18.37 10.21
CA LEU A 41 6.05 -17.30 10.41
C LEU A 41 7.17 -17.68 11.40
N LYS A 42 6.82 -18.35 12.50
CA LYS A 42 7.74 -18.76 13.57
C LYS A 42 8.80 -19.79 13.12
N THR A 43 8.62 -20.43 11.96
CA THR A 43 9.61 -21.38 11.43
C THR A 43 10.67 -20.72 10.56
N PHE A 44 10.51 -19.43 10.23
CA PHE A 44 11.46 -18.69 9.41
C PHE A 44 12.53 -18.02 10.27
N GLU A 45 13.73 -17.86 9.69
CA GLU A 45 14.78 -17.03 10.27
C GLU A 45 14.34 -15.56 10.34
N GLN A 46 14.96 -14.80 11.25
CA GLN A 46 14.61 -13.39 11.48
C GLN A 46 14.63 -12.57 10.19
N THR A 47 15.63 -12.77 9.34
CA THR A 47 15.75 -12.07 8.05
C THR A 47 14.53 -12.26 7.16
N GLU A 48 13.95 -13.47 7.14
CA GLU A 48 12.76 -13.74 6.33
C GLU A 48 11.49 -13.21 6.98
N GLN A 49 11.42 -13.22 8.31
CA GLN A 49 10.34 -12.57 9.05
C GLN A 49 10.34 -11.06 8.79
N ASP A 50 11.50 -10.41 8.84
CA ASP A 50 11.68 -8.99 8.55
C ASP A 50 11.32 -8.67 7.09
N ARG A 51 11.73 -9.52 6.14
CA ARG A 51 11.32 -9.37 4.74
C ARG A 51 9.81 -9.41 4.58
N ILE A 52 9.13 -10.39 5.18
CA ILE A 52 7.67 -10.51 5.13
C ILE A 52 7.01 -9.25 5.72
N PHE A 53 7.51 -8.76 6.85
CA PHE A 53 7.02 -7.53 7.44
C PHE A 53 7.22 -6.32 6.51
N ASN A 54 8.38 -6.23 5.86
CA ASN A 54 8.67 -5.14 4.94
C ASN A 54 7.73 -5.15 3.73
N GLU A 55 7.42 -6.34 3.19
CA GLU A 55 6.43 -6.48 2.12
C GLU A 55 5.06 -5.96 2.55
N LEU A 56 4.60 -6.22 3.78
CA LEU A 56 3.31 -5.68 4.24
C LEU A 56 3.30 -4.15 4.18
N ILE A 57 4.33 -3.49 4.69
CA ILE A 57 4.38 -2.02 4.67
C ILE A 57 4.45 -1.49 3.23
N ALA A 58 5.33 -2.07 2.40
CA ALA A 58 5.47 -1.67 1.00
C ALA A 58 4.15 -1.80 0.24
N ASN A 59 3.46 -2.94 0.38
CA ASN A 59 2.17 -3.19 -0.28
C ASN A 59 1.09 -2.19 0.16
N GLY A 60 1.00 -1.89 1.45
CA GLY A 60 0.04 -0.89 1.94
C GLY A 60 0.29 0.50 1.36
N LEU A 61 1.56 0.91 1.25
CA LEU A 61 1.93 2.21 0.67
C LEU A 61 1.71 2.23 -0.85
N SER A 62 2.07 1.16 -1.56
CA SER A 62 1.81 1.02 -2.99
C SER A 62 0.32 1.10 -3.32
N LEU A 63 -0.55 0.49 -2.49
CA LEU A 63 -2.00 0.63 -2.64
C LEU A 63 -2.44 2.09 -2.57
N GLY A 64 -1.94 2.84 -1.59
CA GLY A 64 -2.24 4.26 -1.46
C GLY A 64 -1.82 5.06 -2.68
N ILE A 65 -0.58 4.87 -3.13
CA ILE A 65 -0.04 5.57 -4.32
C ILE A 65 -0.92 5.30 -5.55
N LEU A 66 -1.24 4.04 -5.83
CA LEU A 66 -2.06 3.64 -6.98
C LEU A 66 -3.49 4.19 -6.90
N MET A 67 -4.08 4.23 -5.70
CA MET A 67 -5.38 4.85 -5.48
C MET A 67 -5.35 6.35 -5.79
N PHE A 68 -4.32 7.08 -5.34
CA PHE A 68 -4.20 8.52 -5.60
C PHE A 68 -3.89 8.82 -7.06
N GLU A 69 -3.11 7.98 -7.74
CA GLU A 69 -2.87 8.11 -9.17
C GLU A 69 -4.18 8.04 -9.97
N THR A 70 -5.01 7.04 -9.68
CA THR A 70 -6.33 6.91 -10.32
C THR A 70 -7.25 8.10 -10.01
N LEU A 71 -7.16 8.70 -8.82
CA LEU A 71 -7.91 9.91 -8.48
C LEU A 71 -7.39 11.12 -9.26
N ALA A 72 -6.08 11.25 -9.41
CA ALA A 72 -5.43 12.32 -10.15
C ALA A 72 -5.76 12.27 -11.66
N GLU A 73 -5.95 11.06 -12.22
CA GLU A 73 -6.38 10.87 -13.61
C GLU A 73 -7.86 11.17 -13.84
N LYS A 74 -8.72 10.93 -12.84
CA LYS A 74 -10.17 11.10 -12.94
C LYS A 74 -10.64 12.53 -12.69
N THR A 75 -9.85 13.33 -11.98
CA THR A 75 -10.21 14.73 -11.68
C THR A 75 -9.98 15.65 -12.88
N LYS A 76 -10.85 16.65 -13.04
CA LYS A 76 -10.66 17.76 -14.01
C LYS A 76 -9.99 18.99 -13.40
N SER A 77 -9.74 18.97 -12.09
CA SER A 77 -9.15 20.11 -11.38
C SER A 77 -7.64 19.93 -11.25
N ASP A 78 -6.87 20.85 -11.86
CA ASP A 78 -5.41 20.86 -11.76
C ASP A 78 -4.92 20.97 -10.31
N ARG A 79 -5.62 21.73 -9.47
CA ARG A 79 -5.32 21.82 -8.04
C ARG A 79 -5.42 20.45 -7.36
N VAL A 80 -6.51 19.73 -7.62
CA VAL A 80 -6.75 18.40 -7.05
C VAL A 80 -5.72 17.40 -7.57
N LYS A 81 -5.38 17.51 -8.86
CA LYS A 81 -4.36 16.69 -9.51
C LYS A 81 -2.97 16.91 -8.92
N ASN A 82 -2.53 18.18 -8.79
CA ASN A 82 -1.24 18.54 -8.21
C ASN A 82 -1.14 18.06 -6.76
N PHE A 83 -2.20 18.25 -5.97
CA PHE A 83 -2.27 17.72 -4.62
C PHE A 83 -2.07 16.20 -4.56
N ASP A 84 -2.73 15.44 -5.44
CA ASP A 84 -2.58 13.98 -5.46
C ASP A 84 -1.17 13.56 -5.91
N HIS A 85 -0.54 14.31 -6.82
CA HIS A 85 0.85 14.07 -7.24
C HIS A 85 1.84 14.32 -6.11
N GLU A 86 1.71 15.43 -5.39
CA GLU A 86 2.53 15.73 -4.20
C GLU A 86 2.34 14.65 -3.13
N LEU A 87 1.09 14.24 -2.87
CA LEU A 87 0.79 13.19 -1.89
C LEU A 87 1.43 11.85 -2.26
N MET A 88 1.45 11.48 -3.54
CA MET A 88 2.15 10.27 -4.01
C MET A 88 3.66 10.35 -3.79
N ILE A 89 4.29 11.49 -4.10
CA ILE A 89 5.73 11.71 -3.86
C ILE A 89 6.06 11.58 -2.37
N GLU A 90 5.24 12.19 -1.52
CA GLU A 90 5.38 12.09 -0.07
C GLU A 90 5.23 10.64 0.39
N LEU A 91 4.17 9.93 0.00
CA LEU A 91 3.95 8.52 0.37
C LEU A 91 5.12 7.61 -0.02
N THR A 92 5.70 7.78 -1.20
CA THR A 92 6.82 6.97 -1.70
C THR A 92 8.07 7.11 -0.82
N SER A 93 8.30 8.27 -0.22
CA SER A 93 9.49 8.53 0.60
C SER A 93 9.23 8.52 2.10
N ARG A 94 7.96 8.60 2.55
CA ARG A 94 7.66 8.97 3.93
C ARG A 94 8.15 7.96 4.94
N TYR A 95 7.98 6.66 4.66
CA TYR A 95 8.42 5.62 5.60
C TYR A 95 9.94 5.61 5.78
N GLY A 96 10.70 5.75 4.69
CA GLY A 96 12.16 5.87 4.76
C GLY A 96 12.61 7.12 5.54
N ASN A 97 11.93 8.25 5.33
CA ASN A 97 12.19 9.49 6.09
C ASN A 97 11.90 9.32 7.59
N TRP A 98 10.81 8.63 7.93
CA TRP A 98 10.50 8.33 9.33
C TRP A 98 11.55 7.42 9.98
N LEU A 99 12.06 6.41 9.26
CA LEU A 99 13.17 5.58 9.74
C LEU A 99 14.47 6.38 9.94
N LYS A 100 14.74 7.35 9.05
CA LYS A 100 15.88 8.26 9.17
C LYS A 100 15.80 9.11 10.42
N GLU A 101 14.61 9.64 10.75
CA GLU A 101 14.36 10.38 12.00
C GLU A 101 14.67 9.55 13.25
N MET A 102 14.51 8.22 13.16
CA MET A 102 14.85 7.27 14.22
C MET A 102 16.32 6.82 14.21
N GLY A 103 17.17 7.40 13.36
CA GLY A 103 18.60 7.10 13.29
C GLY A 103 18.99 5.99 12.31
N THR A 104 18.08 5.56 11.43
CA THR A 104 18.41 4.55 10.41
C THR A 104 19.37 5.15 9.37
N PRO A 105 20.44 4.44 8.96
CA PRO A 105 21.34 4.88 7.90
C PRO A 105 20.63 5.21 6.58
N GLN A 106 21.07 6.26 5.89
CA GLN A 106 20.44 6.76 4.65
C GLN A 106 20.31 5.67 3.58
N GLN A 107 21.30 4.78 3.43
CA GLN A 107 21.26 3.68 2.46
C GLN A 107 20.02 2.78 2.62
N PHE A 108 19.58 2.49 3.85
CA PHE A 108 18.41 1.66 4.10
C PHE A 108 17.10 2.46 3.87
N CYS A 109 17.13 3.77 4.13
CA CYS A 109 16.01 4.66 3.82
C CYS A 109 15.78 4.76 2.30
N ASP A 110 16.85 4.82 1.52
CA ASP A 110 16.80 4.83 0.05
C ASP A 110 16.30 3.50 -0.51
N MET A 111 16.72 2.38 0.09
CA MET A 111 16.20 1.05 -0.24
C MET A 111 14.68 0.96 -0.07
N TRP A 112 14.11 1.59 0.96
CA TRP A 112 12.66 1.64 1.15
C TRP A 112 11.93 2.37 0.03
N LYS A 113 12.45 3.54 -0.36
CA LYS A 113 11.92 4.30 -1.49
C LYS A 113 11.94 3.45 -2.77
N GLY A 114 13.07 2.77 -3.02
CA GLY A 114 13.23 1.87 -4.16
C GLY A 114 12.26 0.69 -4.13
N LEU A 115 12.08 0.04 -2.96
CA LEU A 115 11.15 -1.08 -2.80
C LEU A 115 9.70 -0.67 -3.07
N ILE A 116 9.25 0.45 -2.51
CA ILE A 116 7.88 0.95 -2.71
C ILE A 116 7.63 1.24 -4.19
N GLN A 117 8.58 1.93 -4.85
CA GLN A 117 8.47 2.25 -6.27
C GLN A 117 8.45 0.99 -7.13
N MET A 118 9.33 0.03 -6.86
CA MET A 118 9.37 -1.26 -7.55
C MET A 118 8.01 -1.98 -7.48
N ARG A 119 7.37 -1.99 -6.30
CA ARG A 119 6.04 -2.60 -6.13
C ARG A 119 4.93 -1.83 -6.86
N VAL A 120 4.98 -0.50 -6.88
CA VAL A 120 4.04 0.31 -7.67
C VAL A 120 4.16 -0.02 -9.16
N ASP A 121 5.38 -0.08 -9.68
CA ASP A 121 5.64 -0.36 -11.10
C ASP A 121 5.22 -1.79 -11.47
N GLU A 122 5.49 -2.75 -10.60
CA GLU A 122 5.05 -4.15 -10.74
C GLU A 122 3.52 -4.24 -10.84
N TYR A 123 2.78 -3.62 -9.93
CA TYR A 123 1.31 -3.68 -9.94
C TYR A 123 0.67 -2.93 -11.09
N LYS A 124 1.30 -1.86 -11.59
CA LYS A 124 0.88 -1.20 -12.83
C LYS A 124 1.02 -2.13 -14.02
N LYS A 125 2.15 -2.85 -14.11
CA LYS A 125 2.39 -3.82 -15.16
C LYS A 125 1.38 -4.95 -15.10
N ASP A 126 1.15 -5.54 -13.93
CA ASP A 126 0.15 -6.59 -13.73
C ASP A 126 -1.26 -6.13 -14.14
N TYR A 127 -1.62 -4.88 -13.83
CA TYR A 127 -2.88 -4.31 -14.28
C TYR A 127 -2.96 -4.26 -15.80
N GLN A 128 -1.92 -3.73 -16.46
CA GLN A 128 -1.91 -3.56 -17.90
C GLN A 128 -2.01 -4.90 -18.65
N GLU A 129 -1.34 -5.93 -18.13
CA GLU A 129 -1.33 -7.28 -18.69
C GLU A 129 -2.67 -8.00 -18.51
N HIS A 130 -3.36 -7.81 -17.38
CA HIS A 130 -4.54 -8.62 -17.02
C HIS A 130 -5.88 -7.84 -16.95
N GLN A 131 -5.92 -6.54 -17.25
CA GLN A 131 -7.14 -5.72 -17.15
C GLN A 131 -8.33 -6.26 -17.98
N GLN A 132 -8.07 -6.97 -19.07
CA GLN A 132 -9.11 -7.56 -19.93
C GLN A 132 -9.78 -8.79 -19.29
N GLU A 133 -9.06 -9.47 -18.40
CA GLU A 133 -9.54 -10.65 -17.67
C GLU A 133 -10.37 -10.26 -16.42
N MET A 134 -10.29 -9.00 -16.00
CA MET A 134 -10.98 -8.52 -14.80
C MET A 134 -12.48 -8.34 -15.06
N LYS A 135 -13.31 -8.87 -14.15
CA LYS A 135 -14.76 -8.60 -14.13
C LYS A 135 -15.02 -7.12 -13.78
N ASP A 136 -16.08 -6.55 -14.34
CA ASP A 136 -16.43 -5.12 -14.20
C ASP A 136 -16.46 -4.55 -12.77
N PRO A 137 -16.93 -5.27 -11.72
CA PRO A 137 -16.87 -4.76 -10.35
C PRO A 137 -15.42 -4.48 -9.89
N PHE A 138 -14.45 -5.26 -10.37
CA PHE A 138 -13.05 -5.12 -10.03
C PHE A 138 -12.38 -4.00 -10.82
N LYS A 139 -12.86 -3.68 -12.03
CA LYS A 139 -12.36 -2.53 -12.80
C LYS A 139 -12.57 -1.18 -12.12
N ARG A 140 -13.55 -1.07 -11.21
CA ARG A 140 -13.81 0.20 -10.49
C ARG A 140 -12.73 0.53 -9.45
N ASN A 141 -12.14 -0.48 -8.83
CA ASN A 141 -11.01 -0.35 -7.91
C ASN A 141 -10.09 -1.58 -8.06
N PRO A 142 -9.31 -1.64 -9.15
CA PRO A 142 -8.54 -2.84 -9.48
C PRO A 142 -7.39 -3.05 -8.49
N TRP A 143 -6.89 -1.98 -7.89
CA TRP A 143 -5.71 -1.99 -7.02
C TRP A 143 -5.87 -2.85 -5.78
N VAL A 144 -7.06 -2.92 -5.18
CA VAL A 144 -7.31 -3.83 -4.06
C VAL A 144 -6.99 -5.27 -4.43
N PHE A 145 -7.41 -5.72 -5.62
CA PHE A 145 -7.18 -7.09 -6.06
C PHE A 145 -5.74 -7.32 -6.51
N ILE A 146 -5.19 -6.41 -7.30
CA ILE A 146 -3.82 -6.52 -7.82
C ILE A 146 -2.81 -6.52 -6.67
N VAL A 147 -2.91 -5.56 -5.76
CA VAL A 147 -2.02 -5.49 -4.59
C VAL A 147 -2.23 -6.71 -3.70
N THR A 148 -3.45 -7.24 -3.56
CA THR A 148 -3.65 -8.49 -2.79
C THR A 148 -2.91 -9.67 -3.43
N ILE A 149 -3.01 -9.83 -4.75
CA ILE A 149 -2.33 -10.89 -5.50
C ILE A 149 -0.82 -10.75 -5.36
N GLY A 150 -0.29 -9.55 -5.61
CA GLY A 150 1.13 -9.23 -5.47
C GLY A 150 1.63 -9.45 -4.03
N CYS A 151 0.92 -8.95 -3.03
CA CYS A 151 1.25 -9.14 -1.62
C CYS A 151 1.32 -10.63 -1.25
N HIS A 152 0.31 -11.40 -1.65
CA HIS A 152 0.29 -12.84 -1.44
C HIS A 152 1.48 -13.52 -2.15
N HIS A 153 1.75 -13.13 -3.40
CA HIS A 153 2.89 -13.63 -4.16
C HIS A 153 4.23 -13.34 -3.46
N HIS A 154 4.48 -12.12 -2.98
CA HIS A 154 5.72 -11.76 -2.31
C HIS A 154 5.88 -12.41 -0.94
N ILE A 155 4.81 -12.51 -0.16
CA ILE A 155 4.84 -13.21 1.14
C ILE A 155 5.17 -14.69 0.90
N CYS A 156 4.64 -15.29 -0.16
CA CYS A 156 4.84 -16.70 -0.48
C CYS A 156 6.04 -17.00 -1.37
N ARG A 157 6.77 -15.97 -1.84
CA ARG A 157 7.84 -16.06 -2.85
C ARG A 157 7.38 -16.81 -4.11
N GLY A 158 6.18 -16.49 -4.60
CA GLY A 158 5.56 -17.13 -5.77
C GLY A 158 5.13 -18.58 -5.57
N LYS A 159 5.30 -19.16 -4.37
CA LYS A 159 4.79 -20.50 -4.08
C LYS A 159 3.28 -20.45 -3.87
N SER A 160 2.59 -21.44 -4.46
CA SER A 160 1.17 -21.63 -4.17
C SER A 160 0.97 -21.91 -2.68
N LYS A 161 0.10 -21.12 -2.05
CA LYS A 161 -0.25 -21.22 -0.63
C LYS A 161 -1.77 -21.26 -0.48
N PRO A 162 -2.28 -21.64 0.72
CA PRO A 162 -3.71 -21.84 0.91
C PRO A 162 -4.52 -20.58 0.60
N ASP A 163 -5.69 -20.78 -0.02
CA ASP A 163 -6.66 -19.71 -0.30
C ASP A 163 -7.01 -18.88 0.95
N GLU A 164 -6.92 -19.47 2.13
CA GLU A 164 -7.17 -18.79 3.40
C GLU A 164 -6.17 -17.67 3.72
N LEU A 165 -4.91 -17.82 3.30
CA LEU A 165 -3.93 -16.73 3.44
C LEU A 165 -4.26 -15.59 2.47
N PHE A 166 -4.61 -15.92 1.23
CA PHE A 166 -5.06 -14.93 0.25
C PHE A 166 -6.28 -14.15 0.76
N LYS A 167 -7.33 -14.84 1.23
CA LYS A 167 -8.53 -14.20 1.81
C LYS A 167 -8.18 -13.31 3.01
N LEU A 168 -7.24 -13.76 3.85
CA LEU A 168 -6.81 -12.97 5.00
C LEU A 168 -6.10 -11.68 4.56
N ILE A 169 -5.21 -11.76 3.57
CA ILE A 169 -4.54 -10.58 2.99
C ILE A 169 -5.56 -9.67 2.31
N LEU A 170 -6.51 -10.22 1.55
CA LEU A 170 -7.56 -9.45 0.87
C LEU A 170 -8.35 -8.58 1.85
N HIS A 171 -8.82 -9.19 2.95
CA HIS A 171 -9.55 -8.44 3.99
C HIS A 171 -8.69 -7.34 4.61
N TRP A 172 -7.40 -7.59 4.82
CA TRP A 172 -6.49 -6.59 5.34
C TRP A 172 -6.27 -5.44 4.34
N ILE A 173 -6.06 -5.74 3.05
CA ILE A 173 -5.92 -4.73 1.99
C ILE A 173 -7.18 -3.90 1.81
N ILE A 174 -8.37 -4.50 1.87
CA ILE A 174 -9.65 -3.77 1.87
C ILE A 174 -9.71 -2.80 3.04
N ALA A 175 -9.35 -3.25 4.25
CA ALA A 175 -9.34 -2.39 5.44
C ALA A 175 -8.33 -1.23 5.30
N ILE A 176 -7.17 -1.45 4.68
CA ILE A 176 -6.22 -0.38 4.35
C ILE A 176 -6.84 0.61 3.36
N ALA A 177 -7.45 0.14 2.27
CA ALA A 177 -8.09 1.00 1.27
C ALA A 177 -9.18 1.88 1.89
N GLU A 178 -10.06 1.29 2.71
CA GLU A 178 -11.09 2.04 3.43
C GLU A 178 -10.49 3.08 4.39
N MET A 179 -9.42 2.72 5.10
CA MET A 179 -8.71 3.60 6.01
C MET A 179 -8.13 4.81 5.26
N ILE A 180 -7.47 4.58 4.13
CA ILE A 180 -6.92 5.63 3.26
C ILE A 180 -8.04 6.55 2.80
N THR A 181 -9.14 5.99 2.28
CA THR A 181 -10.31 6.78 1.86
C THR A 181 -10.87 7.62 3.01
N LYS A 182 -11.01 7.05 4.22
CA LYS A 182 -11.49 7.77 5.41
C LYS A 182 -10.58 8.92 5.81
N ILE A 183 -9.26 8.74 5.79
CA ILE A 183 -8.29 9.82 6.08
C ILE A 183 -8.44 10.93 5.06
N THR A 184 -8.49 10.60 3.77
CA THR A 184 -8.62 11.59 2.70
C THR A 184 -9.94 12.34 2.80
N LEU A 185 -11.05 11.67 3.11
CA LEU A 185 -12.39 12.30 3.23
C LEU A 185 -12.57 13.12 4.51
N LYS A 186 -11.97 12.72 5.65
CA LYS A 186 -12.07 13.48 6.92
C LYS A 186 -11.14 14.67 6.99
N SER A 187 -10.18 14.73 6.08
CA SER A 187 -9.28 15.87 5.95
C SER A 187 -9.89 16.95 5.04
N ILE A 188 -11.08 16.69 4.48
CA ILE A 188 -11.96 17.61 3.75
C ILE A 188 -12.95 18.25 4.70
#